data_AF-A0A171A7V6-F1
#
_entry.id   AF-A0A171A7V6-F1
#
_cell.length_a   1.000
_cell.length_b   1.000
_cell.length_c   1.000
_cell.angle_alpha   90.00
_cell.angle_beta   90.00
_cell.angle_gamma   90.00
#
_symmetry.space_group_name_H-M   'P 1'
#
loop_
_entity.id
_entity.type
_entity.pdbx_description
1 polymer ?
#
loop_
_entity_poly.entity_id
_entity_poly.type
_entity_poly.pdbx_seq_one_letter_code
_entity_poly.pdbx_strand_id
1 'polypeptide(L)'
;IDLVPSLCEDLLSSVDQPLKIARDDEVGKDYLLCDYNRDGDSYRSPWSNIYYPTLEDGSMPSERLRKLEIDANTAFDQYREMYFEGGVSSVYLWDLEINGFAGAILIKKAGDGSKKIKGCW
;
A
#
# COMPACT_ATOMS: atom_id res chain seq x y z
N ILE A 1 -11.65 -18.03 -1.78
CA ILE A 1 -11.27 -18.59 -0.45
C ILE A 1 -12.29 -19.62 0.02
N ASP A 2 -13.55 -19.50 -0.40
CA ASP A 2 -14.68 -20.40 -0.04
C ASP A 2 -14.44 -21.90 -0.22
N LEU A 3 -13.52 -22.30 -1.11
CA LEU A 3 -13.23 -23.72 -1.36
C LEU A 3 -12.33 -24.35 -0.29
N VAL A 4 -11.35 -23.60 0.23
CA VAL A 4 -10.40 -24.06 1.25
C VAL A 4 -10.10 -22.89 2.21
N PRO A 5 -10.96 -22.65 3.21
CA PRO A 5 -10.81 -21.51 4.12
C PRO A 5 -9.51 -21.52 4.94
N SER A 6 -8.96 -22.71 5.20
CA SER A 6 -7.71 -22.86 5.96
C SER A 6 -6.47 -22.30 5.26
N LEU A 7 -6.54 -22.04 3.95
CA LEU A 7 -5.44 -21.44 3.17
C LEU A 7 -5.62 -19.93 2.97
N CYS A 8 -6.58 -19.29 3.65
CA CYS A 8 -6.90 -17.87 3.43
C CYS A 8 -5.67 -16.97 3.58
N GLU A 9 -4.92 -17.13 4.67
CA GLU A 9 -3.75 -16.30 4.99
C GLU A 9 -2.57 -16.55 4.03
N ASP A 10 -2.29 -17.82 3.72
CA ASP A 10 -1.26 -18.19 2.76
C ASP A 10 -1.60 -17.71 1.34
N LEU A 11 -2.87 -17.78 0.93
CA LEU A 11 -3.28 -17.32 -0.40
C LEU A 11 -3.28 -15.81 -0.52
N LEU A 12 -3.67 -15.08 0.53
CA LEU A 12 -3.63 -13.62 0.52
C LEU A 12 -2.17 -13.11 0.48
N SER A 13 -1.26 -13.77 1.17
CA SER A 13 0.16 -13.38 1.16
C SER A 13 0.94 -13.80 -0.10
N SER A 14 0.47 -14.82 -0.83
CA SER A 14 1.20 -15.38 -2.00
C SER A 14 0.57 -15.06 -3.36
N VAL A 15 -0.65 -14.54 -3.41
CA VAL A 15 -1.37 -14.24 -4.66
C VAL A 15 -1.58 -12.73 -4.81
N ASP A 16 -0.81 -12.11 -5.70
CA ASP A 16 -0.95 -10.70 -6.03
C ASP A 16 -2.34 -10.39 -6.60
N GLN A 17 -3.04 -9.43 -5.99
CA GLN A 17 -4.30 -8.89 -6.48
C GLN A 17 -4.10 -7.52 -7.12
N PRO A 18 -4.96 -7.12 -8.09
CA PRO A 18 -4.94 -5.77 -8.63
C PRO A 18 -5.07 -4.74 -7.51
N LEU A 19 -4.10 -3.82 -7.43
CA LEU A 19 -4.05 -2.79 -6.41
C LEU A 19 -5.33 -1.94 -6.42
N LYS A 20 -5.93 -1.72 -5.26
CA LYS A 20 -7.08 -0.82 -5.11
C LYS A 20 -6.56 0.54 -4.64
N ILE A 21 -7.27 1.60 -5.00
CA ILE A 21 -6.96 2.96 -4.54
C ILE A 21 -7.97 3.31 -3.46
N ALA A 22 -7.48 3.82 -2.33
CA ALA A 22 -8.27 4.48 -1.30
C ALA A 22 -7.78 5.92 -1.14
N ARG A 23 -8.57 6.74 -0.43
CA ARG A 23 -8.23 8.13 -0.14
C ARG A 23 -8.04 8.30 1.36
N ASP A 24 -6.95 8.94 1.73
CA ASP A 24 -6.71 9.40 3.09
C ASP A 24 -7.47 10.72 3.27
N ASP A 25 -8.47 10.73 4.14
CA ASP A 25 -9.33 11.90 4.36
C ASP A 25 -8.67 12.98 5.23
N GLU A 26 -7.65 12.64 6.01
CA GLU A 26 -6.91 13.61 6.85
C GLU A 26 -5.97 14.47 6.02
N VAL A 27 -5.31 13.86 5.04
CA VAL A 27 -4.32 14.53 4.18
C VAL A 27 -4.88 14.84 2.79
N GLY A 28 -5.99 14.22 2.40
CA GLY A 28 -6.64 14.39 1.10
C GLY A 28 -5.88 13.74 -0.06
N LYS A 29 -5.06 12.70 0.22
CA LYS A 29 -4.19 12.03 -0.76
C LYS A 29 -4.62 10.59 -1.00
N ASP A 30 -4.49 10.13 -2.24
CA ASP A 30 -4.75 8.74 -2.60
C ASP A 30 -3.60 7.83 -2.13
N TYR A 31 -3.92 6.59 -1.80
CA TYR A 31 -2.96 5.54 -1.43
C TYR A 31 -3.42 4.16 -1.93
N LEU A 32 -2.48 3.21 -1.99
CA LEU A 32 -2.71 1.89 -2.56
C LEU A 32 -2.95 0.85 -1.47
N LEU A 33 -3.99 0.04 -1.67
CA LEU A 33 -4.35 -1.07 -0.79
C LEU A 33 -3.71 -2.37 -1.26
N CYS A 34 -3.06 -3.05 -0.33
CA CYS A 34 -2.49 -4.39 -0.49
C CYS A 34 -2.53 -5.11 0.86
N ASP A 35 -2.12 -6.38 0.89
CA ASP A 35 -2.10 -7.12 2.16
C ASP A 35 -1.02 -6.62 3.13
N TYR A 36 0.06 -5.99 2.63
CA TYR A 36 1.14 -5.44 3.47
C TYR A 36 0.75 -4.20 4.29
N ASN A 37 -0.35 -3.53 3.96
CA ASN A 37 -0.90 -2.43 4.76
C ASN A 37 -2.27 -2.75 5.35
N ARG A 38 -2.67 -4.03 5.33
CA ARG A 38 -3.95 -4.50 5.84
C ARG A 38 -3.79 -5.06 7.25
N ASP A 39 -4.75 -4.75 8.11
CA ASP A 39 -4.92 -5.42 9.40
C ASP A 39 -6.43 -5.65 9.63
N GLY A 40 -6.84 -6.91 9.78
CA GLY A 40 -8.24 -7.32 9.71
C GLY A 40 -8.90 -6.88 8.39
N ASP A 41 -9.87 -5.96 8.48
CA ASP A 41 -10.54 -5.34 7.33
C ASP A 41 -10.18 -3.86 7.13
N SER A 42 -9.18 -3.38 7.85
CA SER A 42 -8.71 -2.01 7.82
C SER A 42 -7.38 -1.89 7.07
N TYR A 43 -7.14 -0.74 6.47
CA TYR A 43 -5.91 -0.45 5.74
C TYR A 43 -5.21 0.81 6.27
N ARG A 44 -3.90 0.73 6.49
CA ARG A 44 -3.07 1.84 6.95
C ARG A 44 -2.71 2.76 5.79
N SER A 45 -2.98 4.05 5.95
CA SER A 45 -2.50 5.07 5.02
C SER A 45 -1.00 5.36 5.26
N PRO A 46 -0.18 5.48 4.20
CA PRO A 46 1.22 5.87 4.34
C PRO A 46 1.37 7.35 4.69
N TRP A 47 0.32 8.18 4.53
CA TRP A 47 0.36 9.62 4.75
C TRP A 47 0.07 9.98 6.21
N SER A 48 -1.16 9.69 6.68
CA SER A 48 -1.57 9.92 8.08
C SER A 48 -1.01 8.89 9.06
N ASN A 49 -0.59 7.72 8.59
CA ASN A 49 -0.26 6.56 9.44
C ASN A 49 -1.46 6.01 10.21
N ILE A 50 -2.69 6.21 9.71
CA ILE A 50 -3.93 5.78 10.37
C ILE A 50 -4.59 4.66 9.57
N TYR A 51 -5.17 3.71 10.28
CA TYR A 51 -5.99 2.64 9.69
C TYR A 51 -7.40 3.12 9.36
N TYR A 52 -7.93 2.66 8.23
CA TYR A 52 -9.32 2.90 7.81
C TYR A 52 -10.01 1.60 7.39
N PRO A 53 -11.16 1.23 8.00
CA PRO A 53 -11.78 1.83 9.19
C PRO A 53 -10.83 1.93 10.41
N THR A 54 -11.10 2.86 11.33
CA THR A 54 -10.20 3.13 12.47
C THR A 54 -10.01 1.90 13.32
N LEU A 55 -8.75 1.62 13.68
CA LEU A 55 -8.33 0.44 14.44
C LEU A 55 -7.31 0.87 15.49
N GLU A 56 -7.54 0.52 16.76
CA GLU A 56 -6.73 1.01 17.89
C GLU A 56 -5.45 0.18 18.11
N ASP A 57 -5.49 -1.10 17.75
CA ASP A 57 -4.44 -2.10 17.97
C ASP A 57 -3.78 -2.61 16.67
N GLY A 58 -3.76 -1.77 15.64
CA GLY A 58 -3.21 -2.13 14.33
C GLY A 58 -1.70 -2.27 14.35
N SER A 59 -1.18 -3.08 13.43
CA SER A 59 0.26 -3.29 13.25
C SER A 59 0.95 -2.00 12.76
N MET A 60 1.82 -1.43 13.60
CA MET A 60 2.50 -0.16 13.32
C MET A 60 4.01 -0.34 13.17
N PRO A 61 4.67 0.34 12.21
CA PRO A 61 6.13 0.34 12.14
C PRO A 61 6.74 1.05 13.35
N SER A 62 7.94 0.65 13.73
CA SER A 62 8.72 1.36 14.76
C SER A 62 8.94 2.83 14.39
N GLU A 63 9.15 3.72 15.38
CA GLU A 63 9.29 5.17 15.11
C GLU A 63 10.44 5.46 14.13
N ARG A 64 11.54 4.71 14.24
CA ARG A 64 12.67 4.80 13.32
C ARG A 64 12.27 4.37 11.91
N LEU A 65 11.57 3.26 11.78
CA LEU A 65 11.16 2.73 10.48
C LEU A 65 10.09 3.62 9.84
N ARG A 66 9.19 4.21 10.62
CA ARG A 66 8.21 5.18 10.13
C ARG A 66 8.86 6.41 9.50
N LYS A 67 9.94 6.94 10.09
CA LYS A 67 10.70 8.06 9.47
C LYS A 67 11.25 7.65 8.10
N LEU A 68 11.83 6.46 8.00
CA LEU A 68 12.33 5.92 6.74
C LEU A 68 11.19 5.68 5.73
N GLU A 69 10.02 5.22 6.18
CA GLU A 69 8.85 5.01 5.33
C GLU A 69 8.34 6.32 4.73
N ILE A 70 8.35 7.43 5.49
CA ILE A 70 7.96 8.77 5.00
C ILE A 70 8.96 9.26 3.93
N ASP A 71 10.25 9.11 4.19
CA ASP A 71 11.31 9.49 3.24
C ASP A 71 11.20 8.64 1.96
N ALA A 72 10.97 7.34 2.09
CA ALA A 72 10.78 6.42 0.97
C ALA A 72 9.54 6.78 0.15
N ASN A 73 8.39 7.07 0.79
CA ASN A 73 7.19 7.52 0.08
C ASN A 73 7.47 8.79 -0.74
N THR A 74 8.20 9.74 -0.18
CA THR A 74 8.58 10.97 -0.88
C THR A 74 9.48 10.70 -2.08
N ALA A 75 10.49 9.83 -1.92
CA ALA A 75 11.40 9.44 -3.00
C ALA A 75 10.67 8.70 -4.13
N PHE A 76 9.81 7.75 -3.79
CA PHE A 76 9.07 6.95 -4.78
C PHE A 76 7.91 7.71 -5.44
N ASP A 77 7.35 8.73 -4.80
CA ASP A 77 6.42 9.66 -5.46
C ASP A 77 7.11 10.49 -6.55
N GLN A 78 8.35 10.95 -6.30
CA GLN A 78 9.16 11.58 -7.34
C GLN A 78 9.51 10.61 -8.47
N TYR A 79 9.89 9.37 -8.13
CA TYR A 79 10.14 8.32 -9.13
C TYR A 79 8.90 8.05 -9.99
N ARG A 80 7.72 7.92 -9.36
CA ARG A 80 6.43 7.78 -10.03
C ARG A 80 6.21 8.93 -11.00
N GLU A 81 6.41 10.18 -10.58
CA GLU A 81 6.21 11.34 -11.45
C GLU A 81 7.15 11.31 -12.66
N MET A 82 8.44 11.00 -12.45
CA MET A 82 9.45 10.97 -13.53
C MET A 82 9.21 9.86 -14.57
N TYR A 83 8.70 8.70 -14.16
CA TYR A 83 8.57 7.53 -15.05
C TYR A 83 7.15 7.28 -15.54
N PHE A 84 6.14 7.64 -14.75
CA PHE A 84 4.74 7.34 -15.03
C PHE A 84 3.90 8.58 -15.31
N GLU A 85 4.42 9.80 -15.10
CA GLU A 85 3.73 11.07 -15.36
C GLU A 85 2.28 11.05 -14.83
N GLY A 86 2.13 10.70 -13.54
CA GLY A 86 0.84 10.52 -12.88
C GLY A 86 0.67 9.15 -12.20
N GLY A 87 -0.58 8.78 -11.89
CA GLY A 87 -0.89 7.58 -11.11
C GLY A 87 -0.75 7.80 -9.61
N VAL A 88 -0.74 6.71 -8.85
CA VAL A 88 -0.63 6.70 -7.38
C VAL A 88 0.56 5.80 -6.99
N SER A 89 1.29 6.18 -5.94
CA SER A 89 2.31 5.34 -5.33
C SER A 89 2.11 5.29 -3.81
N SER A 90 2.58 4.20 -3.20
CA SER A 90 2.57 4.02 -1.75
C SER A 90 3.70 3.10 -1.34
N VAL A 91 4.36 3.42 -0.23
CA VAL A 91 5.42 2.59 0.36
C VAL A 91 5.02 2.22 1.78
N TYR A 92 5.13 0.93 2.09
CA TYR A 92 4.88 0.38 3.40
C TYR A 92 6.09 -0.40 3.88
N LEU A 93 6.58 -0.10 5.07
CA LEU A 93 7.71 -0.79 5.71
C LEU A 93 7.25 -1.46 7.00
N TRP A 94 7.84 -2.61 7.34
CA TRP A 94 7.61 -3.29 8.61
C TRP A 94 8.91 -3.88 9.17
N ASP A 95 9.00 -3.95 10.50
CA ASP A 95 10.15 -4.48 11.22
C ASP A 95 10.20 -6.02 11.09
N LEU A 96 11.40 -6.60 11.02
CA LEU A 96 11.61 -8.05 11.04
C LEU A 96 12.22 -8.48 12.38
N GLU A 97 11.89 -9.69 12.84
CA GLU A 97 12.38 -10.22 14.13
C GLU A 97 13.92 -10.36 14.19
N ILE A 98 14.56 -10.61 13.05
CA ILE A 98 16.01 -10.75 12.95
C ILE A 98 16.57 -9.51 12.24
N ASN A 99 17.15 -8.59 13.02
CA ASN A 99 17.92 -7.40 12.62
C ASN A 99 17.72 -6.95 11.16
N GLY A 100 16.54 -6.40 10.86
CA GLY A 100 16.21 -5.92 9.54
C GLY A 100 14.82 -5.32 9.47
N PHE A 101 14.45 -4.90 8.27
CA PHE A 101 13.11 -4.49 7.91
C PHE A 101 12.81 -4.99 6.49
N ALA A 102 11.54 -5.10 6.17
CA ALA A 102 11.08 -5.34 4.82
C ALA A 102 10.14 -4.22 4.39
N GLY A 103 9.82 -4.18 3.10
CA GLY A 103 8.97 -3.14 2.56
C GLY A 103 8.36 -3.51 1.22
N ALA A 104 7.19 -2.94 0.96
CA ALA A 104 6.48 -3.01 -0.29
C ALA A 104 6.41 -1.61 -0.92
N ILE A 105 6.81 -1.50 -2.18
CA ILE A 105 6.70 -0.29 -2.99
C ILE A 105 5.66 -0.56 -4.06
N LEU A 106 4.57 0.20 -4.04
CA LEU A 106 3.43 0.03 -4.91
C LEU A 106 3.33 1.23 -5.83
N ILE A 107 3.11 0.98 -7.13
CA ILE A 107 2.84 2.00 -8.12
C ILE A 107 1.68 1.51 -8.97
N LYS A 108 0.65 2.33 -9.11
CA LYS A 108 -0.50 2.05 -9.97
C LYS A 108 -0.75 3.23 -10.91
N LYS A 109 -0.76 2.98 -12.21
CA LYS A 109 -1.13 3.95 -13.24
C LYS A 109 -2.26 3.38 -14.08
N ALA A 110 -3.44 3.96 -13.92
CA ALA A 110 -4.52 3.75 -14.87
C ALA A 110 -4.24 4.57 -16.13
N GLY A 111 -4.40 3.95 -17.30
CA GLY A 111 -4.37 4.66 -18.57
C GLY A 111 -5.47 5.71 -18.64
N ASP A 112 -5.18 6.78 -19.36
CA ASP A 112 -5.97 7.98 -19.64
C ASP A 112 -7.27 7.73 -20.44
N GLY A 113 -7.65 6.45 -20.61
CA GLY A 113 -9.02 6.09 -20.94
C GLY A 113 -9.45 6.44 -22.36
N SER A 114 -8.55 6.35 -23.35
CA SER A 114 -8.98 6.32 -24.75
C SER A 114 -10.09 5.26 -24.88
N LYS A 115 -11.28 5.63 -25.35
CA LYS A 115 -12.50 4.80 -25.26
C LYS A 115 -12.39 3.39 -25.87
N LYS A 116 -11.33 3.12 -26.62
CA LYS A 116 -11.06 1.86 -27.32
C LYS A 116 -9.94 1.01 -26.69
N ILE A 117 -9.06 1.59 -25.87
CA ILE A 117 -7.93 0.86 -25.27
C ILE A 117 -7.86 1.21 -23.78
N LYS A 118 -8.15 0.24 -22.93
CA LYS A 118 -7.99 0.33 -21.47
C LYS A 118 -6.71 -0.41 -21.08
N GLY A 119 -5.74 0.31 -20.53
CA GLY A 119 -4.53 -0.24 -19.93
C GLY A 119 -4.46 0.13 -18.44
N CYS A 120 -3.94 -0.78 -17.62
CA CYS A 120 -3.61 -0.52 -16.22
C CYS A 120 -2.25 -1.14 -15.96
N TRP A 121 -1.35 -0.33 -15.39
CA TRP A 121 -0.14 -0.80 -14.73
C TRP A 121 -0.41 -0.80 -13.23
#